data_AF-A0AA35W6Y9-F1
#
_entry.id   AF-A0AA35W6Y9-F1
#
_cell.length_a   1.000
_cell.length_b   1.000
_cell.length_c   1.000
_cell.angle_alpha   90.00
_cell.angle_beta   90.00
_cell.angle_gamma   90.00
#
_symmetry.space_group_name_H-M   'P 1'
#
loop_
_entity.id
_entity.type
_entity.pdbx_description
1 polymer ?
#
loop_
_entity_poly.entity_id
_entity_poly.type
_entity_poly.pdbx_seq_one_letter_code
_entity_poly.pdbx_strand_id
1 'polypeptide(L)'
;MRKRRGEKKTRDKRSVKETAQIDEEQQWTPSLGSWAIALAIGACLLHGMHLAALFENDRFFSHLSPLERELSFRTEMGLYYSYYKRIVESPSLLGGVASILHDNLTEYPDTINTLQRFNLYPEVCLSVMFRQYRWCLDLLGMSGMKCFSITRGDGSKVEACNGMGDHMYFYVLCVVLCIQVWETTCTSMFT
;
A
#
# COMPACT_ATOMS: atom_id res chain seq x y z
N MET A 1 37.96 64.57 -26.51
CA MET A 1 37.40 63.48 -27.34
C MET A 1 37.84 62.13 -26.76
N ARG A 2 37.02 61.09 -27.00
CA ARG A 2 37.13 59.65 -26.66
C ARG A 2 38.56 59.07 -26.85
N LYS A 3 39.00 57.98 -26.20
CA LYS A 3 38.41 56.63 -26.25
C LYS A 3 39.07 55.66 -25.23
N ARG A 4 38.28 54.68 -24.79
CA ARG A 4 38.47 53.74 -23.67
C ARG A 4 39.44 52.56 -23.95
N ARG A 5 39.98 52.04 -22.83
CA ARG A 5 40.65 50.73 -22.64
C ARG A 5 39.92 49.56 -23.31
N GLY A 6 40.71 48.57 -23.74
CA GLY A 6 40.26 47.19 -23.96
C GLY A 6 41.26 46.21 -23.32
N GLU A 7 40.95 45.72 -22.13
CA GLU A 7 41.57 44.53 -21.52
C GLU A 7 40.80 43.29 -22.01
N LYS A 8 41.52 42.30 -22.55
CA LYS A 8 40.99 40.94 -22.71
C LYS A 8 42.08 39.91 -22.46
N LYS A 9 41.68 38.87 -21.72
CA LYS A 9 42.10 37.45 -21.82
C LYS A 9 42.92 36.87 -20.65
N THR A 10 42.26 36.69 -19.49
CA THR A 10 42.71 35.78 -18.41
C THR A 10 41.53 35.25 -17.58
N ARG A 11 40.44 34.81 -18.22
CA ARG A 11 39.27 34.27 -17.50
C ARG A 11 38.66 33.08 -18.23
N ASP A 12 39.45 32.03 -18.45
CA ASP A 12 38.91 30.75 -18.95
C ASP A 12 39.76 29.51 -18.57
N LYS A 13 40.20 29.46 -17.30
CA LYS A 13 40.75 28.22 -16.70
C LYS A 13 40.13 27.88 -15.35
N ARG A 14 39.31 28.79 -14.79
CA ARG A 14 38.61 28.58 -13.50
C ARG A 14 37.27 27.87 -13.69
N SER A 15 36.57 28.11 -14.80
CA SER A 15 35.26 27.50 -15.07
C SER A 15 35.33 26.00 -15.35
N VAL A 16 36.40 25.51 -15.98
CA VAL A 16 36.55 24.07 -16.31
C VAL A 16 36.99 23.24 -15.10
N LYS A 17 37.70 23.84 -14.13
CA LYS A 17 38.16 23.13 -12.93
C LYS A 17 37.02 22.88 -11.92
N GLU A 18 35.99 23.71 -11.95
CA GLU A 18 34.84 23.62 -11.03
C GLU A 18 33.86 22.50 -11.44
N THR A 19 33.69 22.25 -12.74
CA THR A 19 32.83 21.16 -13.23
C THR A 19 33.47 19.78 -13.07
N ALA A 20 34.80 19.67 -13.15
CA ALA A 20 35.50 18.40 -12.97
C ALA A 20 35.65 17.95 -11.50
N GLN A 21 35.24 18.78 -10.53
CA GLN A 21 35.22 18.42 -9.10
C GLN A 21 33.84 17.98 -8.59
N ILE A 22 32.80 17.96 -9.44
CA ILE A 22 31.43 17.61 -9.02
C ILE A 22 31.13 16.10 -9.18
N ASP A 23 32.01 15.32 -9.83
CA ASP A 23 31.71 13.91 -10.16
C ASP A 23 32.47 12.85 -9.34
N GLU A 24 33.21 13.19 -8.27
CA GLU A 24 34.05 12.19 -7.59
C GLU A 24 34.22 12.40 -6.07
N GLU A 25 33.12 12.43 -5.29
CA GLU A 25 33.14 11.93 -3.89
C GLU A 25 31.74 11.67 -3.30
N GLN A 26 30.84 10.98 -4.02
CA GLN A 26 29.76 10.24 -3.34
C GLN A 26 30.29 8.85 -2.93
N GLN A 27 31.40 8.88 -2.20
CA GLN A 27 32.08 7.72 -1.63
C GLN A 27 31.28 7.28 -0.40
N TRP A 28 30.71 6.07 -0.46
CA TRP A 28 30.00 5.41 0.64
C TRP A 28 30.86 5.36 1.92
N THR A 29 30.74 6.39 2.77
CA THR A 29 31.07 6.26 4.19
C THR A 29 29.78 5.85 4.89
N PRO A 30 29.73 4.74 5.62
CA PRO A 30 28.57 4.46 6.43
C PRO A 30 28.59 5.46 7.58
N SER A 31 27.96 6.61 7.36
CA SER A 31 27.57 7.50 8.44
C SER A 31 26.78 6.67 9.45
N LEU A 32 26.88 6.99 10.74
CA LEU A 32 26.05 6.37 11.79
C LEU A 32 24.56 6.32 11.39
N GLY A 33 24.10 7.31 10.61
CA GLY A 33 22.75 7.36 10.06
C GLY A 33 22.42 6.22 9.10
N SER A 34 23.36 5.76 8.27
CA SER A 34 23.11 4.64 7.34
C SER A 34 22.84 3.32 8.07
N TRP A 35 23.60 3.05 9.14
CA TRP A 35 23.37 1.90 10.00
C TRP A 35 22.07 2.03 10.81
N ALA A 36 21.76 3.23 11.30
CA ALA A 36 20.50 3.49 12.00
C ALA A 36 19.28 3.25 11.11
N ILE A 37 19.32 3.69 9.84
CA ILE A 37 18.25 3.44 8.85
C ILE A 37 18.12 1.94 8.55
N ALA A 38 19.25 1.23 8.37
CA ALA A 38 19.22 -0.21 8.14
C ALA A 38 18.63 -0.99 9.33
N LEU A 39 18.99 -0.60 10.56
CA LEU A 39 18.42 -1.18 11.78
C LEU A 39 16.93 -0.86 11.93
N ALA A 40 16.50 0.35 11.58
CA ALA A 40 15.08 0.73 11.60
C ALA A 40 14.25 -0.10 10.61
N ILE A 41 14.74 -0.27 9.38
CA ILE A 41 14.09 -1.13 8.37
C ILE A 41 14.06 -2.59 8.87
N GLY A 42 15.17 -3.10 9.39
CA GLY A 42 15.26 -4.45 9.94
C GLY A 42 14.27 -4.69 11.08
N ALA A 43 14.19 -3.75 12.03
CA ALA A 43 13.23 -3.79 13.13
C ALA A 43 11.78 -3.75 12.63
N CYS A 44 11.48 -2.93 11.63
CA CYS A 44 10.15 -2.87 11.01
C CYS A 44 9.76 -4.19 10.35
N LEU A 45 10.67 -4.84 9.63
CA LEU A 45 10.44 -6.14 9.00
C LEU A 45 10.23 -7.25 10.05
N LEU A 46 11.07 -7.28 11.09
CA LEU A 46 10.94 -8.23 12.20
C LEU A 46 9.60 -8.04 12.94
N HIS A 47 9.21 -6.80 13.20
CA HIS A 47 7.94 -6.49 13.82
C HIS A 47 6.75 -6.93 12.95
N GLY A 48 6.80 -6.66 11.64
CA GLY A 48 5.79 -7.13 10.69
C GLY A 48 5.67 -8.65 10.65
N MET A 49 6.80 -9.36 10.63
CA MET A 49 6.83 -10.83 10.69
C MET A 49 6.24 -11.37 12.00
N HIS A 50 6.56 -10.75 13.12
CA HIS A 50 6.03 -11.12 14.43
C HIS A 50 4.52 -10.89 14.52
N LEU A 51 4.03 -9.74 14.05
CA LEU A 51 2.59 -9.49 13.98
C LEU A 51 1.89 -10.50 13.08
N ALA A 52 2.43 -10.79 11.89
CA ALA A 52 1.86 -11.79 10.99
C ALA A 52 1.78 -13.18 11.65
N ALA A 53 2.81 -13.58 12.40
CA ALA A 53 2.80 -14.83 13.15
C ALA A 53 1.76 -14.84 14.27
N LEU A 54 1.63 -13.75 15.03
CA LEU A 54 0.61 -13.62 16.07
C LEU A 54 -0.81 -13.64 15.49
N PHE A 55 -1.05 -12.92 14.41
CA PHE A 55 -2.34 -12.90 13.71
C PHE A 55 -2.72 -14.29 13.20
N GLU A 56 -1.77 -15.01 12.62
CA GLU A 56 -2.02 -16.37 12.15
C GLU A 56 -2.31 -17.33 13.31
N ASN A 57 -1.59 -17.19 14.44
CA ASN A 57 -1.80 -18.04 15.61
C ASN A 57 -3.14 -17.77 16.33
N ASP A 58 -3.61 -16.51 16.34
CA ASP A 58 -4.89 -16.15 16.98
C ASP A 58 -6.10 -16.46 16.09
N ARG A 59 -6.01 -16.17 14.79
CA ARG A 59 -7.16 -16.20 13.88
C ARG A 59 -7.16 -17.34 12.87
N PHE A 60 -6.03 -18.02 12.65
CA PHE A 60 -5.87 -19.07 11.63
C PHE A 60 -6.36 -18.65 10.25
N PHE A 61 -6.10 -17.40 9.88
CA PHE A 61 -6.67 -16.75 8.69
C PHE A 61 -6.41 -17.54 7.40
N SER A 62 -5.26 -18.23 7.34
CA SER A 62 -4.86 -19.08 6.22
C SER A 62 -5.81 -20.24 5.93
N HIS A 63 -6.46 -20.78 6.95
CA HIS A 63 -7.28 -21.99 6.85
C HIS A 63 -8.79 -21.68 6.78
N LEU A 64 -9.19 -20.44 7.06
CA LEU A 64 -10.58 -20.02 6.96
C LEU A 64 -11.00 -19.87 5.50
N SER A 65 -12.27 -20.20 5.23
CA SER A 65 -12.90 -19.90 3.94
C SER A 65 -13.12 -18.40 3.74
N PRO A 66 -13.23 -17.92 2.50
CA PRO A 66 -13.48 -16.51 2.22
C PRO A 66 -14.65 -15.95 3.02
N LEU A 67 -15.80 -16.64 3.04
CA LEU A 67 -16.99 -16.24 3.78
C LEU A 67 -16.72 -16.07 5.29
N GLU A 68 -16.01 -17.01 5.90
CA GLU A 68 -15.66 -16.95 7.33
C GLU A 68 -14.70 -15.79 7.64
N ARG A 69 -13.79 -15.48 6.71
CA ARG A 69 -12.93 -14.30 6.83
C ARG A 69 -13.75 -13.02 6.78
N GLU A 70 -14.77 -12.92 5.92
CA GLU A 70 -15.64 -11.73 5.87
C GLU A 70 -16.41 -11.55 7.18
N LEU A 71 -16.90 -12.65 7.76
CA LEU A 71 -17.58 -12.64 9.05
C LEU A 71 -16.66 -12.30 10.24
N SER A 72 -15.34 -12.37 10.05
CA SER A 72 -14.37 -11.99 11.07
C SER A 72 -14.27 -10.47 11.26
N PHE A 73 -14.67 -9.68 10.25
CA PHE A 73 -14.82 -8.24 10.39
C PHE A 73 -16.15 -7.92 11.06
N ARG A 74 -16.10 -7.37 12.27
CA ARG A 74 -17.29 -6.88 12.96
C ARG A 74 -17.50 -5.39 12.72
N THR A 75 -18.78 -5.00 12.76
CA THR A 75 -19.26 -3.61 12.82
C THR A 75 -18.67 -2.72 11.71
N GLU A 76 -17.92 -1.69 12.09
CA GLU A 76 -17.46 -0.62 11.23
C GLU A 76 -16.39 -1.10 10.24
N MET A 77 -15.48 -1.97 10.69
CA MET A 77 -14.42 -2.51 9.84
C MET A 77 -14.99 -3.38 8.70
N GLY A 78 -16.07 -4.11 8.99
CA GLY A 78 -16.80 -4.90 7.98
C GLY A 78 -17.53 -4.01 6.99
N LEU A 79 -18.07 -2.87 7.45
CA LEU A 79 -18.71 -1.88 6.58
C LEU A 79 -17.70 -1.29 5.59
N TYR A 80 -16.54 -0.80 6.05
CA TYR A 80 -15.46 -0.29 5.19
C TYR A 80 -15.01 -1.30 4.15
N TYR A 81 -14.75 -2.53 4.61
CA TYR A 81 -14.34 -3.61 3.73
C TYR A 81 -15.41 -3.97 2.70
N SER A 82 -16.70 -3.93 3.06
CA SER A 82 -17.80 -4.23 2.13
C SER A 82 -17.87 -3.25 0.95
N TYR A 83 -17.62 -1.96 1.20
CA TYR A 83 -17.56 -0.94 0.13
C TYR A 83 -16.31 -1.12 -0.73
N TYR A 84 -15.15 -1.36 -0.11
CA TYR A 84 -13.92 -1.70 -0.83
C TYR A 84 -14.13 -2.90 -1.76
N LYS A 85 -14.70 -4.00 -1.24
CA LYS A 85 -15.01 -5.22 -1.99
C LYS A 85 -15.90 -4.92 -3.20
N ARG A 86 -16.96 -4.13 -3.01
CA ARG A 86 -17.87 -3.74 -4.10
C ARG A 86 -17.14 -3.01 -5.24
N ILE A 87 -16.21 -2.11 -4.94
CA ILE A 87 -15.42 -1.41 -5.97
C ILE A 87 -14.47 -2.37 -6.68
N VAL A 88 -13.81 -3.25 -5.94
CA VAL A 88 -12.87 -4.23 -6.49
C VAL A 88 -13.56 -5.25 -7.41
N GLU A 89 -14.71 -5.76 -7.00
CA GLU A 89 -15.50 -6.75 -7.76
C GLU A 89 -16.23 -6.14 -8.96
N SER A 90 -16.48 -4.83 -8.95
CA SER A 90 -17.09 -4.13 -10.08
C SER A 90 -16.20 -4.26 -11.33
N PRO A 91 -16.76 -4.34 -12.55
CA PRO A 91 -15.97 -4.47 -13.78
C PRO A 91 -15.19 -3.21 -14.11
N SER A 92 -15.71 -2.03 -13.75
CA SER A 92 -15.05 -0.73 -13.98
C SER A 92 -14.94 0.05 -12.69
N LEU A 93 -13.79 0.69 -12.46
CA LEU A 93 -13.54 1.49 -11.25
C LEU A 93 -14.59 2.61 -11.10
N LEU A 94 -14.86 3.34 -12.18
CA LEU A 94 -15.85 4.42 -12.18
C LEU A 94 -17.26 3.90 -11.89
N GLY A 95 -17.63 2.74 -12.41
CA GLY A 95 -18.91 2.10 -12.11
C GLY A 95 -19.00 1.69 -10.63
N GLY A 96 -17.92 1.14 -10.07
CA GLY A 96 -17.81 0.85 -8.64
C GLY A 96 -17.97 2.09 -7.76
N VAL A 97 -17.24 3.17 -8.06
CA VAL A 97 -17.34 4.42 -7.30
C VAL A 97 -18.72 5.08 -7.48
N ALA A 98 -19.29 5.06 -8.68
CA ALA A 98 -20.64 5.58 -8.90
C ALA A 98 -21.71 4.80 -8.12
N SER A 99 -21.53 3.49 -7.96
CA SER A 99 -22.46 2.63 -7.21
C SER A 99 -22.48 2.92 -5.71
N ILE A 100 -21.36 3.35 -5.13
CA ILE A 100 -21.30 3.75 -3.71
C ILE A 100 -21.71 5.21 -3.51
N LEU A 101 -21.51 6.07 -4.52
CA LEU A 101 -21.92 7.47 -4.48
C LEU A 101 -23.45 7.64 -4.49
N HIS A 102 -24.17 6.69 -5.09
CA HIS A 102 -25.63 6.65 -5.15
C HIS A 102 -26.16 5.33 -4.59
N ASP A 103 -25.84 5.03 -3.33
CA ASP A 103 -26.32 3.81 -2.68
C ASP A 103 -27.75 4.01 -2.15
N ASN A 104 -28.64 3.07 -2.47
CA ASN A 104 -30.03 3.01 -1.99
C ASN A 104 -30.28 1.84 -1.03
N LEU A 105 -29.25 1.05 -0.71
CA LEU A 105 -29.38 -0.17 0.10
C LEU A 105 -29.29 0.14 1.59
N THR A 106 -28.49 1.14 1.97
CA THR A 106 -28.34 1.51 3.38
C THR A 106 -29.49 2.36 3.92
N GLU A 107 -30.10 3.21 3.10
CA GLU A 107 -31.16 4.15 3.52
C GLU A 107 -32.35 4.18 2.52
N TYR A 108 -32.91 3.02 2.15
CA TYR A 108 -34.10 2.97 1.27
C TYR A 108 -35.28 3.73 1.90
N PRO A 109 -36.00 4.60 1.15
CA PRO A 109 -36.04 4.76 -0.32
C PRO A 109 -35.08 5.79 -0.93
N ASP A 110 -34.31 6.51 -0.11
CA ASP A 110 -33.46 7.60 -0.59
C ASP A 110 -32.09 7.08 -1.07
N THR A 111 -31.44 7.86 -1.93
CA THR A 111 -30.05 7.61 -2.35
C THR A 111 -29.14 8.59 -1.64
N ILE A 112 -28.09 8.08 -0.99
CA ILE A 112 -27.13 8.90 -0.25
C ILE A 112 -25.72 8.75 -0.78
N ASN A 113 -24.95 9.83 -0.66
CA ASN A 113 -23.51 9.82 -0.91
C ASN A 113 -22.79 9.23 0.30
N THR A 114 -22.53 7.92 0.24
CA THR A 114 -21.81 7.19 1.30
C THR A 114 -20.35 7.63 1.43
N LEU A 115 -19.75 8.12 0.34
CA LEU A 115 -18.34 8.49 0.26
C LEU A 115 -17.99 9.63 1.22
N GLN A 116 -18.79 10.69 1.19
CA GLN A 116 -18.61 11.84 2.07
C GLN A 116 -19.09 11.56 3.50
N ARG A 117 -20.18 10.79 3.64
CA ARG A 117 -20.81 10.56 4.94
C ARG A 117 -20.00 9.63 5.85
N PHE A 118 -19.41 8.58 5.29
CA PHE A 118 -18.59 7.61 6.03
C PHE A 118 -17.08 7.81 5.81
N ASN A 119 -16.67 8.88 5.11
CA ASN A 119 -15.27 9.20 4.83
C ASN A 119 -14.51 8.06 4.12
N LEU A 120 -15.14 7.42 3.11
CA LEU A 120 -14.63 6.22 2.42
C LEU A 120 -13.45 6.47 1.46
N TYR A 121 -12.78 7.62 1.56
CA TYR A 121 -11.67 7.99 0.69
C TYR A 121 -10.48 7.03 0.74
N PRO A 122 -10.00 6.56 1.92
CA PRO A 122 -8.88 5.63 1.95
C PRO A 122 -9.25 4.26 1.38
N GLU A 123 -10.48 3.79 1.54
CA GLU A 123 -10.98 2.52 0.98
C GLU A 123 -11.02 2.58 -0.54
N VAL A 124 -11.46 3.71 -1.10
CA VAL A 124 -11.43 3.95 -2.55
C VAL A 124 -9.98 3.95 -3.05
N CYS A 125 -9.05 4.63 -2.36
CA CYS A 125 -7.64 4.61 -2.72
C CYS A 125 -7.07 3.18 -2.72
N LEU A 126 -7.36 2.38 -1.69
CA LEU A 126 -6.97 0.97 -1.60
C LEU A 126 -7.54 0.13 -2.75
N SER A 127 -8.80 0.35 -3.14
CA SER A 127 -9.42 -0.36 -4.27
C SER A 127 -8.73 -0.08 -5.60
N VAL A 128 -8.30 1.17 -5.83
CA VAL A 128 -7.52 1.57 -7.02
C VAL A 128 -6.17 0.88 -7.01
N MET A 129 -5.47 0.90 -5.86
CA MET A 129 -4.18 0.25 -5.71
C MET A 129 -4.28 -1.26 -5.96
N PHE A 130 -5.32 -1.92 -5.46
CA PHE A 130 -5.53 -3.36 -5.69
C PHE A 130 -5.79 -3.67 -7.16
N ARG A 131 -6.64 -2.89 -7.85
CA ARG A 131 -6.90 -3.06 -9.28
C ARG A 131 -5.62 -2.87 -10.10
N GLN A 132 -4.80 -1.88 -9.75
CA GLN A 132 -3.50 -1.66 -10.38
C GLN A 132 -2.54 -2.81 -10.10
N TYR A 133 -2.50 -3.32 -8.87
CA TYR A 133 -1.68 -4.47 -8.48
C TYR A 133 -2.08 -5.73 -9.24
N ARG A 134 -3.37 -6.04 -9.34
CA ARG A 134 -3.88 -7.17 -10.13
C ARG A 134 -3.52 -7.04 -11.60
N TRP A 135 -3.71 -5.86 -12.18
CA TRP A 135 -3.30 -5.61 -13.55
C TRP A 135 -1.79 -5.84 -13.75
N CYS A 136 -0.95 -5.38 -12.82
CA CYS A 136 0.50 -5.65 -12.86
C CYS A 136 0.82 -7.14 -12.75
N LEU A 137 0.16 -7.88 -11.86
CA LEU A 137 0.34 -9.34 -11.74
C LEU A 137 -0.04 -10.08 -13.03
N ASP A 138 -1.18 -9.71 -13.61
CA ASP A 138 -1.69 -10.33 -14.83
C ASP A 138 -0.75 -10.04 -16.01
N LEU A 139 -0.18 -8.83 -16.10
CA LEU A 139 0.86 -8.50 -17.08
C LEU A 139 2.16 -9.29 -16.89
N LEU A 140 2.57 -9.52 -15.65
CA LEU A 140 3.77 -10.29 -15.33
C LEU A 140 3.56 -11.81 -15.41
N GLY A 141 2.32 -12.27 -15.61
CA GLY A 141 1.97 -13.69 -15.65
C GLY A 141 2.24 -14.41 -14.32
N MET A 142 2.24 -13.69 -13.20
CA MET A 142 2.58 -14.23 -11.88
C MET A 142 1.32 -14.57 -11.09
N SER A 143 1.26 -15.77 -10.50
CA SER A 143 0.20 -16.13 -9.56
C SER A 143 0.43 -15.48 -8.20
N GLY A 144 -0.26 -14.37 -7.92
CA GLY A 144 -0.16 -13.63 -6.65
C GLY A 144 -0.87 -14.29 -5.46
N MET A 145 -1.52 -15.44 -5.65
CA MET A 145 -2.18 -16.21 -4.60
C MET A 145 -2.00 -17.71 -4.81
N LYS A 146 -2.09 -18.48 -3.72
CA LYS A 146 -2.10 -19.95 -3.73
C LYS A 146 -3.42 -20.42 -3.14
N CYS A 147 -4.12 -21.28 -3.86
CA CYS A 147 -5.40 -21.84 -3.44
C CYS A 147 -5.26 -23.32 -3.11
N PHE A 148 -5.92 -23.76 -2.04
CA PHE A 148 -6.00 -25.15 -1.64
C PHE A 148 -7.40 -25.46 -1.11
N SER A 149 -7.86 -26.69 -1.30
CA SER A 149 -9.15 -27.14 -0.80
C SER A 149 -8.96 -27.89 0.51
N ILE A 150 -9.69 -27.49 1.55
CA ILE A 150 -9.75 -28.20 2.81
C ILE A 150 -11.07 -28.98 2.85
N THR A 151 -11.02 -30.25 3.24
CA THR A 151 -12.23 -31.03 3.52
C THR A 151 -12.56 -30.92 5.00
N ARG A 152 -13.74 -30.40 5.34
CA ARG A 152 -14.19 -30.29 6.73
C ARG A 152 -14.65 -31.66 7.26
N GLY A 153 -14.83 -31.77 8.58
CA GLY A 153 -15.33 -32.99 9.23
C GLY A 153 -16.74 -33.43 8.76
N ASP A 154 -17.50 -32.50 8.18
CA ASP A 154 -18.80 -32.70 7.51
C ASP A 154 -18.66 -33.21 6.05
N GLY A 155 -17.44 -33.34 5.52
CA GLY A 155 -17.19 -33.75 4.14
C GLY A 155 -17.38 -32.64 3.09
N SER A 156 -17.86 -31.46 3.51
CA SER A 156 -17.87 -30.25 2.69
C SER A 156 -16.45 -29.81 2.34
N LYS A 157 -16.19 -29.60 1.04
CA LYS A 157 -14.92 -29.05 0.53
C LYS A 157 -15.04 -27.55 0.40
N VAL A 158 -14.09 -26.84 1.00
CA VAL A 158 -14.05 -25.37 0.92
C VAL A 158 -12.69 -24.93 0.41
N GLU A 159 -12.70 -24.02 -0.57
CA GLU A 159 -11.48 -23.45 -1.13
C GLU A 159 -11.00 -22.27 -0.27
N ALA A 160 -9.74 -22.33 0.12
CA ALA A 160 -9.04 -21.26 0.81
C ALA A 160 -7.88 -20.78 -0.08
N CYS A 161 -7.87 -19.49 -0.41
CA CYS A 161 -6.82 -18.85 -1.19
C CYS A 161 -6.06 -17.86 -0.32
N ASN A 162 -4.73 -17.96 -0.28
CA ASN A 162 -3.88 -17.09 0.51
C ASN A 162 -2.85 -16.39 -0.37
N GLY A 163 -2.61 -15.11 -0.10
CA GLY A 163 -1.62 -14.31 -0.80
C GLY A 163 -2.16 -12.94 -1.17
N MET A 164 -1.26 -12.06 -1.58
CA MET A 164 -1.56 -10.65 -1.88
C MET A 164 -2.49 -10.48 -3.10
N GLY A 165 -2.61 -11.50 -3.97
CA GLY A 165 -3.57 -11.54 -5.07
C GLY A 165 -5.03 -11.70 -4.63
N ASP A 166 -5.26 -12.10 -3.37
CA ASP A 166 -6.58 -12.12 -2.76
C ASP A 166 -6.88 -10.75 -2.12
N HIS A 167 -8.05 -10.21 -2.45
CA HIS A 167 -8.46 -8.86 -2.09
C HIS A 167 -8.59 -8.62 -0.58
N MET A 168 -8.91 -9.66 0.22
CA MET A 168 -8.89 -9.57 1.70
C MET A 168 -7.48 -9.40 2.23
N TYR A 169 -6.56 -10.27 1.80
CA TYR A 169 -5.17 -10.24 2.25
C TYR A 169 -4.49 -8.93 1.87
N PHE A 170 -4.74 -8.42 0.66
CA PHE A 170 -4.25 -7.12 0.24
C PHE A 170 -4.76 -6.01 1.16
N TYR A 171 -6.07 -5.98 1.44
CA TYR A 171 -6.68 -4.96 2.30
C TYR A 171 -6.08 -4.94 3.70
N VAL A 172 -6.05 -6.08 4.39
CA VAL A 172 -5.52 -6.18 5.76
C VAL A 172 -4.04 -5.81 5.81
N LEU A 173 -3.25 -6.31 4.86
CA LEU A 173 -1.82 -6.02 4.80
C LEU A 173 -1.56 -4.53 4.57
N CYS A 174 -2.28 -3.90 3.63
CA CYS A 174 -2.12 -2.47 3.38
C CYS A 174 -2.52 -1.62 4.59
N VAL A 175 -3.58 -1.98 5.31
CA VAL A 175 -3.98 -1.27 6.54
C VAL A 175 -2.88 -1.39 7.62
N VAL A 176 -2.37 -2.60 7.87
CA VAL A 176 -1.29 -2.81 8.85
C VAL A 176 -0.02 -2.06 8.45
N LEU A 177 0.36 -2.10 7.17
CA LEU A 177 1.52 -1.37 6.66
C LEU A 177 1.33 0.15 6.77
N CYS A 178 0.15 0.68 6.44
CA CYS A 178 -0.15 2.10 6.61
C CYS A 178 -0.01 2.54 8.07
N ILE A 179 -0.48 1.74 9.02
CA ILE A 179 -0.32 2.03 10.46
C ILE A 179 1.16 2.04 10.84
N GLN A 180 1.93 1.03 10.42
CA GLN A 180 3.36 0.95 10.72
C GLN A 180 4.16 2.10 10.09
N VAL A 181 3.85 2.48 8.85
CA VAL A 181 4.47 3.62 8.17
C VAL A 181 4.08 4.92 8.86
N TRP A 182 2.83 5.07 9.27
CA TRP A 182 2.37 6.23 10.02
C TRP A 182 3.14 6.38 11.34
N GLU A 183 3.27 5.32 12.13
CA GLU A 183 4.00 5.32 13.40
C GLU A 183 5.49 5.66 13.22
N THR A 184 6.14 5.08 12.21
CA THR A 184 7.56 5.34 11.94
C THR A 184 7.79 6.77 11.44
N THR A 185 6.92 7.28 10.57
CA THR A 185 7.03 8.65 10.04
C THR A 185 6.72 9.69 11.10
N CYS A 186 5.68 9.48 11.91
CA CYS A 186 5.36 10.37 13.03
C CYS A 186 6.49 10.40 14.07
N THR A 187 7.08 9.25 14.42
CA THR A 187 8.20 9.21 15.37
C THR A 187 9.41 9.99 14.83
N SER A 188 9.72 9.85 13.54
CA SER A 188 10.81 10.61 12.90
C SER A 188 10.57 12.12 12.79
N MET A 189 9.31 12.58 12.85
CA MET A 189 8.96 14.00 12.79
C MET A 189 9.01 14.69 14.16
N PHE A 190 9.03 13.90 15.25
CA PHE A 190 9.14 14.37 16.64
C PHE A 190 10.54 14.19 17.24
N THR A 191 11.53 13.77 16.45
CA THR A 191 12.96 13.68 16.85
C THR A 191 13.79 14.67 16.06
#